data_AF-A0A9P8VSD4-F1
#
_entry.id   AF-A0A9P8VSD4-F1
#
_cell.length_a   1.000
_cell.length_b   1.000
_cell.length_c   1.000
_cell.angle_alpha   90.00
_cell.angle_beta   90.00
_cell.angle_gamma   90.00
#
_symmetry.space_group_name_H-M   'P 1'
#
loop_
_entity.id
_entity.type
_entity.pdbx_description
1 polymer ?
#
loop_
_entity_poly.entity_id
_entity_poly.type
_entity_poly.pdbx_seq_one_letter_code
_entity_poly.pdbx_strand_id
1 'polypeptide(L)'
;MALLLDKRGAEIQITKDVIKAAARNWHSGEKVMALLLDKRGAEIQITEDIIITIARHFDETTFSSLLNKRGAEIQITEDVVKAAAQNEKRGEKVIALLLDKRGAEIQITEDVVKAAAQNRNRAEEVMTLLLDKRGAEIQITKDVIKAAARNWHSGEKVMALLLDKCGAKMQITEDIIITIARHFNETTFSSLLNNRGAEIQITEDVVKAAAGNENNSEKVMALLLDKCGAKMQITEDDVVKAAAQNGNRGKEVMALLLNKRGAEIQITEDVVKAAAQNENHGEKVMALLLNKRGAEIQITEDVIKAAAGNRDSGEEVMALLLNKRGAEIQITEDVVKAAAGNWYRGKEMMALLLDKRGAEIQITEDIVKAAAGNGYRNGNRGKEVMALLLNKRGAEIQITEDVVKAAAQNENRGEKVMALLLDKRGAEIQITEGVVKAAAQNGNRGKEVMALLLDKRGAEIQITEGVVKAAAQNGNRGKEVMALLLNKRGAEIQVTEDVVKAAAQNENRGEKVMALLLDKRGAEIQITEGVVKAAAQNGNRGKEVMALLLDKRGAEIQVTEDVVKAAAQNENRGEKVMALLLDKRGAEIQITEGVVKAAAQNGNRGKEVMALLL
;
A
#
# COMPACT_ATOMS: atom_id res chain seq x y z
N MET A 1 -17.51 21.21 -35.31
CA MET A 1 -16.57 22.19 -34.70
C MET A 1 -16.37 23.40 -35.60
N ALA A 2 -15.82 23.28 -36.82
CA ALA A 2 -15.56 24.43 -37.71
C ALA A 2 -16.80 25.31 -37.97
N LEU A 3 -17.92 24.71 -38.44
CA LEU A 3 -19.21 25.38 -38.62
C LEU A 3 -19.78 26.03 -37.34
N LEU A 4 -19.42 25.52 -36.15
CA LEU A 4 -19.89 26.03 -34.86
C LEU A 4 -19.06 27.26 -34.43
N LEU A 5 -17.73 27.17 -34.59
CA LEU A 5 -16.80 28.27 -34.32
C LEU A 5 -17.04 29.44 -35.29
N ASP A 6 -17.37 29.17 -36.55
CA ASP A 6 -17.67 30.20 -37.56
C ASP A 6 -19.03 30.89 -37.31
N LYS A 7 -20.03 30.20 -36.73
CA LYS A 7 -21.39 30.74 -36.54
C LYS A 7 -21.68 31.31 -35.15
N ARG A 8 -21.04 30.79 -34.10
CA ARG A 8 -21.26 31.19 -32.69
C ARG A 8 -19.96 31.40 -31.92
N GLY A 9 -18.86 31.64 -32.62
CA GLY A 9 -17.52 31.74 -32.04
C GLY A 9 -17.45 32.71 -30.87
N ALA A 10 -17.91 33.95 -31.05
CA ALA A 10 -17.85 35.01 -30.01
C ALA A 10 -18.54 34.64 -28.69
N GLU A 11 -19.46 33.68 -28.67
CA GLU A 11 -20.17 33.20 -27.47
C GLU A 11 -19.44 32.05 -26.74
N ILE A 12 -18.47 31.42 -27.40
CA ILE A 12 -17.76 30.24 -26.88
C ILE A 12 -16.41 30.67 -26.34
N GLN A 13 -16.26 30.65 -25.02
CA GLN A 13 -14.97 30.89 -24.35
C GLN A 13 -14.06 29.66 -24.48
N ILE A 14 -12.86 29.85 -25.01
CA ILE A 14 -11.84 28.79 -25.06
C ILE A 14 -11.09 28.78 -23.73
N THR A 15 -11.61 28.01 -22.78
CA THR A 15 -11.01 27.86 -21.46
C THR A 15 -9.90 26.79 -21.46
N LYS A 16 -9.10 26.76 -20.39
CA LYS A 16 -8.11 25.71 -20.11
C LYS A 16 -8.70 24.30 -20.20
N ASP A 17 -9.95 24.10 -19.78
CA ASP A 17 -10.60 22.79 -19.80
C ASP A 17 -10.92 22.32 -21.22
N VAL A 18 -11.23 23.25 -22.14
CA VAL A 18 -11.42 22.93 -23.57
C VAL A 18 -10.10 22.41 -24.17
N ILE A 19 -8.97 23.06 -23.84
CA ILE A 19 -7.64 22.64 -24.33
C ILE A 19 -7.24 21.29 -23.71
N LYS A 20 -7.48 21.09 -22.41
CA LYS A 20 -7.25 19.78 -21.76
C LYS A 20 -8.12 18.66 -22.34
N ALA A 21 -9.38 18.96 -22.66
CA ALA A 21 -10.27 18.01 -23.32
C ALA A 21 -9.76 17.64 -24.72
N ALA A 22 -9.28 18.63 -25.49
CA ALA A 22 -8.63 18.38 -26.77
C ALA A 22 -7.35 17.54 -26.60
N ALA A 23 -6.50 17.84 -25.61
CA ALA A 23 -5.28 17.10 -25.33
C ALA A 23 -5.53 15.61 -24.97
N ARG A 24 -6.64 15.33 -24.27
CA ARG A 24 -7.06 13.96 -23.93
C ARG A 24 -7.68 13.20 -25.12
N ASN A 25 -8.06 13.89 -26.19
CA ASN A 25 -8.65 13.27 -27.37
C ASN A 25 -7.55 12.79 -28.34
N TRP A 26 -7.17 11.52 -28.23
CA TRP A 26 -6.07 10.96 -29.01
C TRP A 26 -6.34 10.85 -30.52
N HIS A 27 -7.61 10.82 -30.94
CA HIS A 27 -7.98 10.61 -32.35
C HIS A 27 -8.10 11.91 -33.15
N SER A 28 -8.66 12.96 -32.54
CA SER A 28 -8.94 14.23 -33.22
C SER A 28 -8.51 15.47 -32.45
N GLY A 29 -7.92 15.31 -31.27
CA GLY A 29 -7.43 16.40 -30.43
C GLY A 29 -6.52 17.37 -31.18
N GLU A 30 -5.54 16.86 -31.93
CA GLU A 30 -4.63 17.68 -32.74
C GLU A 30 -5.38 18.52 -33.78
N LYS A 31 -6.30 17.91 -34.54
CA LYS A 31 -7.14 18.63 -35.51
C LYS A 31 -8.03 19.67 -34.84
N VAL A 32 -8.58 19.35 -33.67
CA VAL A 32 -9.39 20.28 -32.87
C VAL A 32 -8.55 21.46 -32.40
N MET A 33 -7.35 21.20 -31.88
CA MET A 33 -6.45 22.25 -31.39
C MET A 33 -5.95 23.13 -32.53
N ALA A 34 -5.62 22.55 -33.69
CA ALA A 34 -5.26 23.30 -34.89
C ALA A 34 -6.39 24.23 -35.33
N LEU A 35 -7.65 23.76 -35.35
CA LEU A 35 -8.81 24.60 -35.65
C LEU A 35 -9.04 25.71 -34.61
N LEU A 36 -8.86 25.42 -33.32
CA LEU A 36 -8.97 26.40 -32.25
C LEU A 36 -7.92 27.51 -32.38
N LEU A 37 -6.66 27.15 -32.63
CA LEU A 37 -5.59 28.11 -32.88
C LEU A 37 -5.81 28.89 -34.18
N ASP A 38 -6.30 28.23 -35.23
CA ASP A 38 -6.52 28.87 -36.52
C ASP A 38 -7.62 29.94 -36.44
N LYS A 39 -8.80 29.55 -35.95
CA LYS A 39 -10.00 30.39 -35.94
C LYS A 39 -10.09 31.34 -34.75
N ARG A 40 -9.49 31.00 -33.61
CA ARG A 40 -9.70 31.69 -32.31
C ARG A 40 -8.42 31.85 -31.49
N GLY A 41 -7.24 31.69 -32.09
CA GLY A 41 -5.96 31.74 -31.36
C GLY A 41 -5.68 33.05 -30.62
N ALA A 42 -6.25 34.17 -31.07
CA ALA A 42 -6.14 35.47 -30.37
C ALA A 42 -6.95 35.52 -29.06
N GLU A 43 -7.98 34.69 -28.92
CA GLU A 43 -8.92 34.70 -27.79
C GLU A 43 -8.58 33.66 -26.73
N ILE A 44 -7.61 32.79 -27.02
CA ILE A 44 -7.06 31.86 -26.03
C ILE A 44 -6.29 32.66 -24.99
N GLN A 45 -6.64 32.51 -23.72
CA GLN A 45 -5.84 33.07 -22.63
C GLN A 45 -4.53 32.29 -22.53
N ILE A 46 -3.41 32.97 -22.75
CA ILE A 46 -2.08 32.36 -22.64
C ILE A 46 -1.72 32.28 -21.16
N THR A 47 -1.81 31.08 -20.61
CA THR A 47 -1.35 30.74 -19.26
C THR A 47 -0.28 29.67 -19.37
N GLU A 48 0.64 29.62 -18.41
CA GLU A 48 1.71 28.61 -18.36
C GLU A 48 1.15 27.18 -18.43
N ASP A 49 0.08 26.90 -17.68
CA ASP A 49 -0.66 25.64 -17.72
C ASP A 49 -1.11 25.21 -19.13
N ILE A 50 -1.57 26.17 -19.93
CA ILE A 50 -2.00 25.91 -21.31
C ILE A 50 -0.79 25.60 -22.17
N ILE A 51 0.30 26.35 -22.03
CA ILE A 51 1.54 26.12 -22.78
C ILE A 51 2.12 24.74 -22.43
N ILE A 52 2.17 24.37 -21.14
CA ILE A 52 2.57 23.04 -20.64
C ILE A 52 1.68 21.94 -21.25
N THR A 53 0.36 22.14 -21.25
CA THR A 53 -0.58 21.16 -21.83
C THR A 53 -0.33 20.98 -23.31
N ILE A 54 -0.06 22.08 -24.04
CA ILE A 54 0.19 22.03 -25.47
C ILE A 54 1.53 21.32 -25.75
N ALA A 55 2.60 21.72 -25.05
CA ALA A 55 3.93 21.11 -25.15
C ALA A 55 3.92 19.61 -24.87
N ARG A 56 3.14 19.15 -23.88
CA ARG A 56 3.07 17.74 -23.46
C ARG A 56 2.33 16.82 -24.43
N HIS A 57 1.31 17.34 -25.13
CA HIS A 57 0.33 16.48 -25.81
C HIS A 57 0.20 16.69 -27.33
N PHE A 58 0.74 17.79 -27.86
CA PHE A 58 0.60 18.15 -29.27
C PHE A 58 1.97 18.19 -29.98
N ASP A 59 1.91 18.27 -31.30
CA ASP A 59 3.08 18.23 -32.17
C ASP A 59 3.73 19.62 -32.38
N GLU A 60 4.84 19.61 -33.11
CA GLU A 60 5.60 20.82 -33.45
C GLU A 60 4.78 21.81 -34.28
N THR A 61 3.83 21.34 -35.11
CA THR A 61 3.03 22.21 -35.97
C THR A 61 2.04 23.04 -35.16
N THR A 62 1.37 22.40 -34.20
CA THR A 62 0.46 23.05 -33.24
C THR A 62 1.23 24.05 -32.38
N PHE A 63 2.38 23.64 -31.83
CA PHE A 63 3.19 24.52 -30.98
C PHE A 63 3.79 25.69 -31.78
N SER A 64 4.23 25.47 -33.03
CA SER A 64 4.70 26.54 -33.90
C SER A 64 3.61 27.53 -34.27
N SER A 65 2.38 27.06 -34.50
CA SER A 65 1.22 27.94 -34.75
C SER A 65 0.95 28.85 -33.55
N LEU A 66 1.00 28.28 -32.34
CA LEU A 66 0.87 29.04 -31.10
C LEU A 66 1.98 30.11 -30.97
N LEU A 67 3.24 29.73 -31.17
CA LEU A 67 4.38 30.66 -31.11
C LEU A 67 4.29 31.77 -32.18
N ASN A 68 3.88 31.44 -33.41
CA ASN A 68 3.79 32.43 -34.48
C ASN A 68 2.67 33.46 -34.22
N LYS A 69 1.56 33.04 -33.61
CA LYS A 69 0.41 33.92 -33.33
C LYS A 69 0.55 34.70 -32.03
N ARG A 70 1.19 34.13 -31.00
CA ARG A 70 1.22 34.66 -29.62
C ARG A 70 2.61 34.66 -28.98
N GLY A 71 3.67 34.52 -29.77
CA GLY A 71 5.03 34.30 -29.27
C GLY A 71 5.56 35.39 -28.35
N ALA A 72 5.14 36.65 -28.54
CA ALA A 72 5.52 37.78 -27.67
C ALA A 72 4.97 37.67 -26.25
N GLU A 73 3.86 36.94 -26.05
CA GLU A 73 3.22 36.73 -24.76
C GLU A 73 3.66 35.42 -24.08
N ILE A 74 4.42 34.59 -24.79
CA ILE A 74 4.82 33.26 -24.33
C ILE A 74 6.25 33.31 -23.78
N GLN A 75 6.37 32.96 -22.50
CA GLN A 75 7.64 32.66 -21.86
C GLN A 75 7.87 31.15 -21.89
N ILE A 76 9.06 30.71 -22.30
CA ILE A 76 9.45 29.30 -22.28
C ILE A 76 10.12 29.03 -20.93
N THR A 77 9.32 28.60 -19.95
CA THR A 77 9.81 28.21 -18.62
C THR A 77 10.38 26.79 -18.63
N GLU A 78 11.10 26.43 -17.58
CA GLU A 78 11.64 25.08 -17.40
C GLU A 78 10.53 24.01 -17.47
N ASP A 79 9.35 24.28 -16.89
CA ASP A 79 8.22 23.35 -16.87
C ASP A 79 7.62 23.13 -18.27
N VAL A 80 7.66 24.13 -19.13
CA VAL A 80 7.28 23.98 -20.55
C VAL A 80 8.26 23.04 -21.27
N VAL A 81 9.56 23.17 -20.99
CA VAL A 81 10.58 22.29 -21.57
C VAL A 81 10.48 20.87 -21.01
N LYS A 82 10.26 20.69 -19.69
CA LYS A 82 9.97 19.37 -19.08
C LYS A 82 8.74 18.72 -19.72
N ALA A 83 7.69 19.50 -19.93
CA ALA A 83 6.47 19.03 -20.58
C ALA A 83 6.72 18.56 -22.02
N ALA A 84 7.50 19.31 -22.79
CA ALA A 84 7.93 18.90 -24.13
C ALA A 84 8.81 17.64 -24.09
N ALA A 85 9.71 17.52 -23.13
CA ALA A 85 10.55 16.33 -22.94
C ALA A 85 9.72 15.08 -22.58
N GLN A 86 8.60 15.24 -21.90
CA GLN A 86 7.64 14.18 -21.56
C GLN A 86 6.63 13.88 -22.67
N ASN A 87 6.67 14.60 -23.80
CA ASN A 87 5.74 14.37 -24.89
C ASN A 87 6.06 13.06 -25.60
N GLU A 88 5.20 12.07 -25.38
CA GLU A 88 5.37 10.70 -25.87
C GLU A 88 5.07 10.52 -27.37
N LYS A 89 4.60 11.56 -28.06
CA LYS A 89 4.27 11.50 -29.49
C LYS A 89 5.38 12.05 -30.37
N ARG A 90 5.72 13.32 -30.16
CA ARG A 90 6.59 14.17 -31.00
C ARG A 90 7.48 15.09 -30.16
N GLY A 91 7.78 14.73 -28.91
CA GLY A 91 8.54 15.58 -27.99
C GLY A 91 9.90 16.00 -28.53
N GLU A 92 10.56 15.15 -29.31
CA GLU A 92 11.81 15.46 -29.98
C GLU A 92 11.65 16.66 -30.91
N LYS A 93 10.57 16.71 -31.69
CA LYS A 93 10.35 17.80 -32.64
C LYS A 93 9.89 19.09 -31.97
N VAL A 94 9.10 18.98 -30.89
CA VAL A 94 8.69 20.14 -30.09
C VAL A 94 9.92 20.78 -29.43
N ILE A 95 10.81 19.97 -28.85
CA ILE A 95 12.08 20.46 -28.29
C ILE A 95 12.96 21.07 -29.38
N ALA A 96 13.08 20.43 -30.54
CA ALA A 96 13.87 20.97 -31.65
C ALA A 96 13.36 22.36 -32.06
N LEU A 97 12.05 22.52 -32.22
CA LEU A 97 11.41 23.80 -32.52
C LEU A 97 11.69 24.85 -31.44
N LEU A 98 11.57 24.47 -30.16
CA LEU A 98 11.82 25.37 -29.03
C LEU A 98 13.28 25.84 -29.01
N LEU A 99 14.23 24.93 -29.19
CA LEU A 99 15.66 25.26 -29.24
C LEU A 99 16.01 26.10 -30.47
N ASP A 100 15.42 25.84 -31.64
CA ASP A 100 15.71 26.58 -32.87
C ASP A 100 15.10 28.00 -32.85
N LYS A 101 13.91 28.20 -32.25
CA LYS A 101 13.24 29.51 -32.21
C LYS A 101 13.56 30.35 -30.97
N ARG A 102 13.82 29.72 -29.82
CA ARG A 102 13.94 30.37 -28.50
C ARG A 102 15.13 29.81 -27.70
N GLY A 103 16.11 29.18 -28.34
CA GLY A 103 17.21 28.47 -27.67
C GLY A 103 18.02 29.30 -26.69
N ALA A 104 18.16 30.61 -26.94
CA ALA A 104 18.87 31.54 -26.04
C ALA A 104 18.19 31.71 -24.67
N GLU A 105 16.89 31.45 -24.58
CA GLU A 105 16.10 31.55 -23.35
C GLU A 105 16.04 30.23 -22.57
N ILE A 106 16.43 29.12 -23.22
CA ILE A 106 16.25 27.78 -22.69
C ILE A 106 17.56 27.29 -22.09
N GLN A 107 17.52 26.85 -20.84
CA GLN A 107 18.59 26.09 -20.20
C GLN A 107 18.15 24.63 -20.06
N ILE A 108 19.04 23.69 -20.39
CA ILE A 108 18.78 22.27 -20.18
C ILE A 108 19.26 21.89 -18.78
N THR A 109 18.33 21.96 -17.82
CA THR A 109 18.56 21.59 -16.42
C THR A 109 18.54 20.08 -16.23
N GLU A 110 19.00 19.62 -15.06
CA GLU A 110 18.95 18.21 -14.68
C GLU A 110 17.51 17.64 -14.74
N ASP A 111 16.51 18.42 -14.33
CA ASP A 111 15.11 17.97 -14.33
C ASP A 111 14.54 17.82 -15.73
N VAL A 112 14.95 18.65 -16.70
CA VAL A 112 14.61 18.46 -18.12
C VAL A 112 15.20 17.15 -18.64
N VAL A 113 16.45 16.84 -18.26
CA VAL A 113 17.12 15.60 -18.62
C VAL A 113 16.45 14.39 -17.95
N LYS A 114 16.05 14.49 -16.68
CA LYS A 114 15.25 13.44 -15.98
C LYS A 114 13.91 13.22 -16.68
N ALA A 115 13.22 14.29 -17.06
CA ALA A 115 11.96 14.25 -17.79
C ALA A 115 12.11 13.54 -19.15
N ALA A 116 13.19 13.84 -19.89
CA ALA A 116 13.54 13.15 -21.13
C ALA A 116 13.82 11.67 -20.90
N ALA A 117 14.64 11.32 -19.90
CA ALA A 117 14.99 9.93 -19.58
C ALA A 117 13.77 9.09 -19.16
N GLN A 118 12.76 9.71 -18.54
CA GLN A 118 11.50 9.05 -18.13
C GLN A 118 10.46 8.95 -19.24
N ASN A 119 10.70 9.55 -20.41
CA ASN A 119 9.76 9.49 -21.52
C ASN A 119 9.61 8.03 -22.00
N ARG A 120 8.40 7.48 -21.94
CA ARG A 120 8.18 6.05 -22.17
C ARG A 120 8.45 5.64 -23.61
N ASN A 121 8.08 6.51 -24.56
CA ASN A 121 8.03 6.16 -25.99
C ASN A 121 9.11 6.86 -26.82
N ARG A 122 9.61 8.01 -26.37
CA ARG A 122 10.53 8.87 -27.13
C ARG A 122 11.79 9.27 -26.36
N ALA A 123 12.11 8.60 -25.25
CA ALA A 123 13.28 8.98 -24.46
C ALA A 123 14.59 8.89 -25.25
N GLU A 124 14.74 7.91 -26.15
CA GLU A 124 15.94 7.77 -26.98
C GLU A 124 16.10 8.97 -27.91
N GLU A 125 15.06 9.34 -28.65
CA GLU A 125 15.10 10.44 -29.62
C GLU A 125 15.21 11.81 -28.95
N VAL A 126 14.45 12.03 -27.87
CA VAL A 126 14.52 13.27 -27.10
C VAL A 126 15.89 13.43 -26.46
N MET A 127 16.42 12.38 -25.81
CA MET A 127 17.75 12.43 -25.21
C MET A 127 18.83 12.65 -26.28
N THR A 128 18.75 11.94 -27.41
CA THR A 128 19.68 12.13 -28.54
C THR A 128 19.74 13.59 -28.98
N LEU A 129 18.57 14.21 -29.20
CA LEU A 129 18.49 15.61 -29.60
C LEU A 129 19.09 16.56 -28.56
N LEU A 130 18.77 16.36 -27.28
CA LEU A 130 19.27 17.19 -26.19
C LEU A 130 20.80 17.10 -26.09
N LEU A 131 21.35 15.89 -26.20
CA LEU A 131 22.80 15.66 -26.20
C LEU A 131 23.48 16.27 -27.42
N ASP A 132 22.88 16.17 -28.61
CA ASP A 132 23.47 16.71 -29.85
C ASP A 132 23.45 18.24 -29.90
N LYS A 133 22.36 18.86 -29.44
CA LYS A 133 22.20 20.32 -29.50
C LYS A 133 22.81 21.03 -28.29
N ARG A 134 22.78 20.42 -27.10
CA ARG A 134 23.12 21.06 -25.81
C ARG A 134 23.93 20.18 -24.87
N GLY A 135 24.59 19.12 -25.36
CA GLY A 135 25.38 18.19 -24.55
C GLY A 135 26.59 18.79 -23.82
N ALA A 136 26.96 20.04 -24.09
CA ALA A 136 27.93 20.78 -23.29
C ALA A 136 27.38 21.21 -21.92
N GLU A 137 26.07 21.44 -21.81
CA GLU A 137 25.39 21.92 -20.59
C GLU A 137 24.89 20.77 -19.71
N ILE A 138 24.70 19.60 -20.31
CA ILE A 138 24.12 18.45 -19.65
C ILE A 138 25.17 17.78 -18.77
N GLN A 139 24.89 17.78 -17.46
CA GLN A 139 25.62 16.98 -16.49
C GLN A 139 24.86 15.69 -16.21
N ILE A 140 25.54 14.55 -16.32
CA ILE A 140 24.97 13.25 -16.02
C ILE A 140 25.19 12.93 -14.56
N THR A 141 24.13 13.07 -13.77
CA THR A 141 24.10 12.79 -12.34
C THR A 141 23.51 11.40 -12.07
N LYS A 142 23.57 10.97 -10.82
CA LYS A 142 22.91 9.73 -10.36
C LYS A 142 21.41 9.75 -10.56
N ASP A 143 20.76 10.90 -10.46
CA ASP A 143 19.30 10.98 -10.57
C ASP A 143 18.83 10.85 -12.02
N VAL A 144 19.61 11.34 -12.98
CA VAL A 144 19.38 11.09 -14.42
C VAL A 144 19.48 9.59 -14.71
N ILE A 145 20.47 8.91 -14.14
CA ILE A 145 20.65 7.46 -14.32
C ILE A 145 19.52 6.68 -13.65
N LYS A 146 19.09 7.07 -12.44
CA LYS A 146 17.91 6.49 -11.78
C LYS A 146 16.63 6.73 -12.59
N ALA A 147 16.49 7.89 -13.21
CA ALA A 147 15.38 8.20 -14.10
C ALA A 147 15.37 7.27 -15.33
N ALA A 148 16.52 7.03 -15.96
CA ALA A 148 16.66 6.05 -17.03
C ALA A 148 16.40 4.61 -16.53
N ALA A 149 16.93 4.21 -15.37
CA ALA A 149 16.75 2.87 -14.81
C ALA A 149 15.28 2.54 -14.49
N ARG A 150 14.48 3.54 -14.13
CA ARG A 150 13.03 3.40 -13.92
C ARG A 150 12.23 3.30 -15.24
N ASN A 151 12.85 3.56 -16.39
CA ASN A 151 12.21 3.47 -17.69
C ASN A 151 12.44 2.08 -18.30
N TRP A 152 11.52 1.16 -18.07
CA TRP A 152 11.62 -0.23 -18.54
C TRP A 152 11.57 -0.40 -20.07
N HIS A 153 11.10 0.61 -20.81
CA HIS A 153 10.96 0.51 -22.27
C HIS A 153 12.19 1.01 -23.02
N SER A 154 12.71 2.17 -22.63
CA SER A 154 13.78 2.88 -23.35
C SER A 154 14.99 3.20 -22.49
N GLY A 155 14.94 2.91 -21.18
CA GLY A 155 15.99 3.25 -20.23
C GLY A 155 17.35 2.67 -20.58
N GLU A 156 17.40 1.45 -21.09
CA GLU A 156 18.64 0.80 -21.53
C GLU A 156 19.31 1.57 -22.68
N LYS A 157 18.52 1.97 -23.67
CA LYS A 157 19.01 2.76 -24.81
C LYS A 157 19.44 4.15 -24.39
N VAL A 158 18.68 4.79 -23.51
CA VAL A 158 19.07 6.08 -22.91
C VAL A 158 20.41 5.93 -22.20
N MET A 159 20.58 4.89 -21.37
CA MET A 159 21.83 4.67 -20.65
C MET A 159 22.99 4.40 -21.62
N ALA A 160 22.77 3.64 -22.69
CA ALA A 160 23.77 3.43 -23.74
C ALA A 160 24.20 4.76 -24.40
N LEU A 161 23.24 5.64 -24.75
CA LEU A 161 23.51 6.97 -25.30
C LEU A 161 24.29 7.86 -24.31
N LEU A 162 23.93 7.82 -23.04
CA LEU A 162 24.62 8.58 -21.99
C LEU A 162 26.07 8.14 -21.83
N LEU A 163 26.33 6.82 -21.88
CA LEU A 163 27.69 6.27 -21.81
C LEU A 163 28.51 6.58 -23.07
N ASP A 164 27.88 6.58 -24.24
CA ASP A 164 28.56 6.85 -25.52
C ASP A 164 28.90 8.34 -25.68
N LYS A 165 27.90 9.23 -25.56
CA LYS A 165 28.06 10.66 -25.84
C LYS A 165 28.57 11.49 -24.65
N CYS A 166 28.29 11.05 -23.42
CA CYS A 166 28.67 11.77 -22.21
C CYS A 166 29.61 10.98 -21.30
N GLY A 167 30.04 9.79 -21.71
CA GLY A 167 30.85 8.90 -20.89
C GLY A 167 32.11 9.55 -20.34
N ALA A 168 32.81 10.38 -21.11
CA ALA A 168 34.02 11.08 -20.66
C ALA A 168 33.75 12.23 -19.66
N LYS A 169 32.56 12.86 -19.73
CA LYS A 169 32.15 13.95 -18.83
C LYS A 169 31.49 13.45 -17.55
N MET A 170 31.05 12.20 -17.54
CA MET A 170 30.34 11.60 -16.41
C MET A 170 31.31 11.37 -15.25
N GLN A 171 31.00 11.95 -14.09
CA GLN A 171 31.67 11.59 -12.84
C GLN A 171 31.14 10.23 -12.40
N ILE A 172 31.97 9.20 -12.51
CA ILE A 172 31.59 7.84 -12.13
C ILE A 172 31.67 7.74 -10.61
N THR A 173 30.53 7.78 -9.95
CA THR A 173 30.43 7.51 -8.51
C THR A 173 30.00 6.07 -8.26
N GLU A 174 30.27 5.56 -7.06
CA GLU A 174 29.84 4.23 -6.65
C GLU A 174 28.31 4.04 -6.75
N ASP A 175 27.53 5.04 -6.32
CA ASP A 175 26.06 5.10 -6.47
C ASP A 175 25.60 4.82 -7.91
N ILE A 176 26.31 5.37 -8.89
CA ILE A 176 26.01 5.20 -10.31
C ILE A 176 26.29 3.75 -10.72
N ILE A 177 27.44 3.20 -10.33
CA ILE A 177 27.82 1.83 -10.65
C ILE A 177 26.82 0.84 -10.03
N ILE A 178 26.44 1.04 -8.75
CA ILE A 178 25.42 0.28 -8.03
C ILE A 178 24.08 0.33 -8.78
N THR A 179 23.65 1.52 -9.21
CA THR A 179 22.39 1.69 -9.95
C THR A 179 22.44 0.92 -11.27
N ILE A 180 23.58 0.95 -11.96
CA ILE A 180 23.73 0.26 -13.24
C ILE A 180 23.74 -1.25 -13.05
N ALA A 181 24.51 -1.75 -12.08
CA ALA A 181 24.57 -3.17 -11.73
C ALA A 181 23.19 -3.75 -11.37
N ARG A 182 22.35 -2.97 -10.66
CA ARG A 182 21.04 -3.41 -10.19
C ARG A 182 19.96 -3.46 -11.27
N HIS A 183 20.01 -2.56 -12.24
CA HIS A 183 18.86 -2.33 -13.15
C HIS A 183 19.15 -2.58 -14.62
N PHE A 184 20.39 -2.44 -15.08
CA PHE A 184 20.72 -2.65 -16.50
C PHE A 184 21.30 -4.03 -16.77
N ASN A 185 21.47 -4.33 -18.05
CA ASN A 185 21.98 -5.62 -18.49
C ASN A 185 23.51 -5.62 -18.61
N GLU A 186 24.03 -6.79 -18.99
CA GLU A 186 25.46 -7.02 -19.20
C GLU A 186 26.06 -6.09 -20.26
N THR A 187 25.34 -5.77 -21.35
CA THR A 187 25.89 -4.92 -22.43
C THR A 187 26.11 -3.49 -21.95
N THR A 188 25.17 -2.91 -21.20
CA THR A 188 25.34 -1.58 -20.61
C THR A 188 26.48 -1.58 -19.59
N PHE A 189 26.54 -2.60 -18.73
CA PHE A 189 27.62 -2.70 -17.73
C PHE A 189 28.99 -2.92 -18.39
N SER A 190 29.04 -3.71 -19.48
CA SER A 190 30.24 -3.91 -20.29
C SER A 190 30.76 -2.60 -20.87
N SER A 191 29.87 -1.78 -21.45
CA SER A 191 30.25 -0.48 -22.02
C SER A 191 30.82 0.44 -20.96
N LEU A 192 30.24 0.45 -19.75
CA LEU A 192 30.78 1.19 -18.62
C LEU A 192 32.20 0.74 -18.27
N LEU A 193 32.43 -0.57 -18.14
CA LEU A 193 33.75 -1.12 -17.82
C LEU A 193 34.78 -0.92 -18.95
N ASN A 194 34.38 -1.07 -20.21
CA ASN A 194 35.30 -0.92 -21.34
C ASN A 194 35.74 0.55 -21.50
N ASN A 195 34.83 1.51 -21.26
CA ASN A 195 35.12 2.92 -21.45
C ASN A 195 35.82 3.55 -20.23
N ARG A 196 35.51 3.09 -19.00
CA ARG A 196 35.97 3.72 -17.75
C ARG A 196 36.49 2.73 -16.71
N GLY A 197 36.76 1.47 -17.07
CA GLY A 197 37.13 0.41 -16.13
C GLY A 197 38.43 0.63 -15.36
N ALA A 198 39.33 1.49 -15.86
CA ALA A 198 40.53 1.88 -15.13
C ALA A 198 40.23 2.77 -13.90
N GLU A 199 39.11 3.50 -13.94
CA GLU A 199 38.68 4.44 -12.89
C GLU A 199 37.63 3.83 -11.96
N ILE A 200 37.10 2.65 -12.32
CA ILE A 200 36.03 1.98 -11.58
C ILE A 200 36.63 0.98 -10.60
N GLN A 201 36.31 1.19 -9.32
CA GLN A 201 36.48 0.17 -8.29
C GLN A 201 35.19 -0.63 -8.17
N ILE A 202 35.29 -1.96 -8.30
CA ILE A 202 34.17 -2.87 -8.02
C ILE A 202 34.22 -3.18 -6.53
N THR A 203 33.39 -2.47 -5.78
CA THR A 203 33.16 -2.69 -4.35
C THR A 203 32.14 -3.79 -4.13
N GLU A 204 32.01 -4.25 -2.89
CA GLU A 204 31.03 -5.27 -2.53
C GLU A 204 29.59 -4.84 -2.85
N ASP A 205 29.22 -3.59 -2.56
CA ASP A 205 27.87 -3.07 -2.82
C ASP A 205 27.48 -3.15 -4.30
N VAL A 206 28.46 -2.98 -5.20
CA VAL A 206 28.26 -3.18 -6.64
C VAL A 206 27.97 -4.65 -6.96
N VAL A 207 28.69 -5.58 -6.32
CA VAL A 207 28.48 -7.02 -6.50
C VAL A 207 27.14 -7.47 -5.94
N LYS A 208 26.79 -6.99 -4.73
CA LYS A 208 25.49 -7.21 -4.10
C LYS A 208 24.36 -6.68 -4.98
N ALA A 209 24.54 -5.50 -5.58
CA ALA A 209 23.60 -4.93 -6.54
C ALA A 209 23.43 -5.80 -7.78
N ALA A 210 24.52 -6.34 -8.34
CA ALA A 210 24.48 -7.26 -9.46
C ALA A 210 23.79 -8.60 -9.11
N ALA A 211 24.10 -9.17 -7.93
CA ALA A 211 23.46 -10.40 -7.45
C ALA A 211 21.95 -10.22 -7.25
N GLY A 212 21.52 -9.03 -6.79
CA GLY A 212 20.11 -8.65 -6.64
C GLY A 212 19.43 -8.15 -7.92
N ASN A 213 20.09 -8.15 -9.08
CA ASN A 213 19.47 -7.71 -10.33
C ASN A 213 18.38 -8.70 -10.77
N GLU A 214 17.15 -8.19 -10.91
CA GLU A 214 15.98 -9.04 -11.16
C GLU A 214 15.99 -9.67 -12.55
N ASN A 215 16.53 -9.00 -13.57
CA ASN A 215 16.35 -9.41 -14.96
C ASN A 215 17.63 -9.99 -15.59
N ASN A 216 18.80 -9.53 -15.14
CA ASN A 216 20.08 -9.82 -15.78
C ASN A 216 21.21 -10.23 -14.81
N SER A 217 20.88 -10.53 -13.55
CA SER A 217 21.89 -10.87 -12.52
C SER A 217 22.85 -11.97 -12.94
N GLU A 218 22.39 -13.04 -13.59
CA GLU A 218 23.28 -14.12 -14.07
C GLU A 218 24.39 -13.57 -14.99
N LYS A 219 24.02 -12.81 -16.02
CA LYS A 219 24.97 -12.29 -17.01
C LYS A 219 25.86 -11.18 -16.45
N VAL A 220 25.28 -10.25 -15.69
CA VAL A 220 26.04 -9.16 -15.05
C VAL A 220 27.03 -9.72 -14.03
N MET A 221 26.60 -10.69 -13.21
CA MET A 221 27.47 -11.36 -12.24
C MET A 221 28.57 -12.17 -12.93
N ALA A 222 28.25 -12.89 -14.00
CA ALA A 222 29.25 -13.62 -14.78
C ALA A 222 30.34 -12.67 -15.30
N LEU A 223 29.94 -11.53 -15.88
CA LEU A 223 30.85 -10.51 -16.37
C LEU A 223 31.73 -9.90 -15.27
N LEU A 224 31.15 -9.59 -14.10
CA LEU A 224 31.92 -9.10 -12.95
C LEU A 224 32.96 -10.12 -12.48
N LEU A 225 32.57 -11.39 -12.39
CA LEU A 225 33.47 -12.47 -12.01
C LEU A 225 34.60 -12.67 -13.03
N ASP A 226 34.32 -12.55 -14.33
CA ASP A 226 35.31 -12.74 -15.39
C ASP A 226 36.27 -11.56 -15.56
N LYS A 227 35.76 -10.32 -15.55
CA LYS A 227 36.57 -9.12 -15.80
C LYS A 227 37.21 -8.54 -14.54
N CYS A 228 36.61 -8.75 -13.38
CA CYS A 228 37.00 -8.09 -12.13
C CYS A 228 37.29 -9.07 -11.00
N GLY A 229 37.25 -10.39 -11.26
CA GLY A 229 37.37 -11.44 -10.25
C GLY A 229 38.56 -11.29 -9.31
N ALA A 230 39.75 -10.93 -9.81
CA ALA A 230 40.95 -10.76 -9.00
C ALA A 230 40.97 -9.47 -8.14
N LYS A 231 40.17 -8.46 -8.50
CA LYS A 231 40.07 -7.17 -7.78
C LYS A 231 38.94 -7.14 -6.75
N MET A 232 38.09 -8.16 -6.76
CA MET A 232 36.83 -8.19 -6.05
C MET A 232 37.00 -8.98 -4.75
N GLN A 233 36.83 -8.34 -3.60
CA GLN A 233 36.69 -9.04 -2.32
C GLN A 233 35.22 -9.44 -2.17
N ILE A 234 34.91 -10.73 -2.27
CA ILE A 234 33.61 -11.28 -1.86
C ILE A 234 33.89 -11.99 -0.54
N THR A 235 34.06 -11.21 0.52
CA THR A 235 34.40 -11.72 1.86
C THR A 235 33.17 -11.85 2.75
N GLU A 236 32.01 -11.35 2.33
CA GLU A 236 30.91 -11.08 3.25
C GLU A 236 29.57 -11.68 2.83
N ASP A 237 28.76 -11.89 3.86
CA ASP A 237 27.45 -12.55 3.88
C ASP A 237 26.44 -11.93 2.89
N ASP A 238 26.54 -10.63 2.66
CA ASP A 238 25.53 -9.82 1.99
C ASP A 238 25.36 -10.12 0.50
N VAL A 239 26.45 -10.38 -0.22
CA VAL A 239 26.40 -10.76 -1.65
C VAL A 239 25.74 -12.13 -1.82
N VAL A 240 26.12 -13.08 -0.98
CA VAL A 240 25.63 -14.46 -1.04
C VAL A 240 24.15 -14.49 -0.63
N LYS A 241 23.79 -13.71 0.39
CA LYS A 241 22.40 -13.51 0.81
C LYS A 241 21.56 -12.86 -0.30
N ALA A 242 22.06 -11.84 -0.98
CA ALA A 242 21.38 -11.23 -2.13
C ALA A 242 21.14 -12.23 -3.26
N ALA A 243 22.12 -13.09 -3.57
CA ALA A 243 21.95 -14.17 -4.54
C ALA A 243 20.90 -15.19 -4.08
N ALA A 244 20.89 -15.56 -2.80
CA ALA A 244 19.93 -16.49 -2.23
C ALA A 244 18.48 -15.95 -2.23
N GLN A 245 18.30 -14.65 -2.06
CA GLN A 245 17.00 -13.96 -2.11
C GLN A 245 16.52 -13.65 -3.53
N ASN A 246 17.37 -13.78 -4.55
CA ASN A 246 17.00 -13.42 -5.92
C ASN A 246 15.91 -14.37 -6.46
N GLY A 247 14.72 -13.83 -6.67
CA GLY A 247 13.53 -14.57 -7.06
C GLY A 247 13.48 -15.03 -8.53
N ASN A 248 14.37 -14.54 -9.40
CA ASN A 248 14.31 -14.82 -10.84
C ASN A 248 15.47 -15.68 -11.33
N ARG A 249 16.69 -15.45 -10.80
CA ARG A 249 17.93 -16.11 -11.24
C ARG A 249 18.83 -16.51 -10.07
N GLY A 250 18.28 -16.61 -8.84
CA GLY A 250 19.09 -16.87 -7.65
C GLY A 250 19.89 -18.17 -7.69
N LYS A 251 19.35 -19.22 -8.32
CA LYS A 251 20.08 -20.49 -8.51
C LYS A 251 21.31 -20.30 -9.38
N GLU A 252 21.17 -19.61 -10.51
CA GLU A 252 22.21 -19.36 -11.49
C GLU A 252 23.32 -18.47 -10.90
N VAL A 253 22.94 -17.38 -10.22
CA VAL A 253 23.87 -16.47 -9.54
C VAL A 253 24.62 -17.20 -8.42
N MET A 254 23.90 -17.94 -7.56
CA MET A 254 24.52 -18.74 -6.50
C MET A 254 25.47 -19.80 -7.07
N ALA A 255 25.12 -20.43 -8.20
CA ALA A 255 25.99 -21.40 -8.85
C ALA A 255 27.28 -20.76 -9.38
N LEU A 256 27.20 -19.57 -9.99
CA LEU A 256 28.37 -18.82 -10.43
C LEU A 256 29.31 -18.48 -9.28
N LEU A 257 28.74 -17.95 -8.19
CA LEU A 257 29.48 -17.61 -6.97
C LEU A 257 30.21 -18.84 -6.40
N LEU A 258 29.48 -19.94 -6.16
CA LEU A 258 30.07 -21.16 -5.61
C LEU A 258 31.10 -21.83 -6.53
N ASN A 259 30.92 -21.75 -7.86
CA ASN A 259 31.86 -22.36 -8.80
C ASN A 259 33.15 -21.55 -8.96
N LYS A 260 33.06 -20.22 -9.03
CA LYS A 260 34.21 -19.36 -9.33
C LYS A 260 34.94 -18.88 -8.06
N ARG A 261 34.23 -18.77 -6.93
CA ARG A 261 34.75 -18.21 -5.67
C ARG A 261 34.39 -19.05 -4.44
N GLY A 262 34.07 -20.33 -4.63
CA GLY A 262 33.57 -21.21 -3.58
C GLY A 262 34.46 -21.29 -2.33
N ALA A 263 35.79 -21.26 -2.49
CA ALA A 263 36.74 -21.32 -1.37
C ALA A 263 36.69 -20.08 -0.45
N GLU A 264 36.19 -18.95 -0.94
CA GLU A 264 36.12 -17.68 -0.20
C GLU A 264 34.73 -17.45 0.40
N ILE A 265 33.72 -18.15 -0.11
CA ILE A 265 32.33 -18.02 0.31
C ILE A 265 32.07 -18.89 1.52
N GLN A 266 31.55 -18.28 2.58
CA GLN A 266 30.95 -18.99 3.71
C GLN A 266 29.41 -19.01 3.55
N ILE A 267 28.79 -20.13 3.87
CA ILE A 267 27.33 -20.24 3.91
C ILE A 267 26.87 -20.08 5.35
N THR A 268 26.43 -18.87 5.70
CA THR A 268 25.90 -18.54 7.02
C THR A 268 24.45 -19.00 7.18
N GLU A 269 23.94 -18.94 8.41
CA GLU A 269 22.51 -19.12 8.67
C GLU A 269 21.64 -18.12 7.90
N ASP A 270 22.06 -16.86 7.79
CA ASP A 270 21.32 -15.80 7.12
C ASP A 270 21.13 -16.06 5.62
N VAL A 271 22.14 -16.64 4.96
CA VAL A 271 22.07 -17.11 3.57
C VAL A 271 21.05 -18.26 3.43
N VAL A 272 21.09 -19.21 4.36
CA VAL A 272 20.20 -20.38 4.34
C VAL A 272 18.75 -19.96 4.62
N LYS A 273 18.55 -19.05 5.57
CA LYS A 273 17.25 -18.43 5.88
C LYS A 273 16.72 -17.62 4.70
N ALA A 274 17.58 -16.84 4.03
CA ALA A 274 17.24 -16.14 2.79
C ALA A 274 16.77 -17.10 1.69
N ALA A 275 17.46 -18.22 1.48
CA ALA A 275 17.03 -19.24 0.53
C ALA A 275 15.67 -19.86 0.92
N ALA A 276 15.43 -20.09 2.22
CA ALA A 276 14.17 -20.62 2.71
C ALA A 276 12.98 -19.64 2.57
N GLN A 277 13.24 -18.33 2.62
CA GLN A 277 12.24 -17.26 2.42
C GLN A 277 11.99 -16.91 0.95
N ASN A 278 12.85 -17.34 0.03
CA ASN A 278 12.73 -16.99 -1.37
C ASN A 278 11.50 -17.69 -1.99
N GLU A 279 10.43 -16.92 -2.23
CA GLU A 279 9.13 -17.42 -2.67
C GLU A 279 9.18 -18.12 -4.05
N ASN A 280 10.07 -17.71 -4.95
CA ASN A 280 10.08 -18.17 -6.35
C ASN A 280 11.16 -19.22 -6.65
N HIS A 281 12.37 -19.03 -6.14
CA HIS A 281 13.55 -19.85 -6.45
C HIS A 281 14.15 -20.55 -5.21
N GLY A 282 13.50 -20.46 -4.05
CA GLY A 282 14.01 -20.97 -2.77
C GLY A 282 14.37 -22.45 -2.80
N GLU A 283 13.50 -23.31 -3.34
CA GLU A 283 13.78 -24.76 -3.47
C GLU A 283 15.08 -25.01 -4.26
N LYS A 284 15.22 -24.36 -5.43
CA LYS A 284 16.38 -24.54 -6.32
C LYS A 284 17.67 -24.05 -5.69
N VAL A 285 17.63 -22.91 -4.99
CA VAL A 285 18.79 -22.36 -4.26
C VAL A 285 19.15 -23.27 -3.10
N MET A 286 18.19 -23.65 -2.26
CA MET A 286 18.40 -24.55 -1.12
C MET A 286 18.97 -25.90 -1.56
N ALA A 287 18.44 -26.47 -2.65
CA ALA A 287 18.95 -27.72 -3.24
C ALA A 287 20.43 -27.59 -3.64
N LEU A 288 20.81 -26.48 -4.28
CA LEU A 288 22.18 -26.21 -4.69
C LEU A 288 23.11 -26.07 -3.49
N LEU A 289 22.70 -25.31 -2.47
CA LEU A 289 23.45 -25.10 -1.23
C LEU A 289 23.72 -26.42 -0.51
N LEU A 290 22.68 -27.23 -0.27
CA LEU A 290 22.84 -28.53 0.40
C LEU A 290 23.69 -29.51 -0.41
N ASN A 291 23.60 -29.50 -1.74
CA ASN A 291 24.39 -30.40 -2.58
C ASN A 291 25.88 -30.05 -2.61
N LYS A 292 26.23 -28.76 -2.60
CA LYS A 292 27.62 -28.30 -2.75
C LYS A 292 28.32 -28.04 -1.42
N ARG A 293 27.58 -27.58 -0.41
CA ARG A 293 28.11 -27.09 0.88
C ARG A 293 27.34 -27.66 2.07
N GLY A 294 26.66 -28.80 1.89
CA GLY A 294 25.77 -29.38 2.91
C GLY A 294 26.44 -29.59 4.27
N ALA A 295 27.71 -29.99 4.31
CA ALA A 295 28.45 -30.23 5.56
C ALA A 295 28.67 -28.96 6.40
N GLU A 296 28.61 -27.77 5.79
CA GLU A 296 28.80 -26.48 6.47
C GLU A 296 27.49 -25.86 6.93
N ILE A 297 26.37 -26.32 6.36
CA ILE A 297 25.06 -25.76 6.61
C ILE A 297 24.48 -26.36 7.88
N GLN A 298 24.17 -25.50 8.84
CA GLN A 298 23.34 -25.83 10.00
C GLN A 298 21.89 -25.45 9.71
N ILE A 299 20.97 -26.36 10.00
CA ILE A 299 19.53 -26.12 9.84
C ILE A 299 18.96 -25.73 11.20
N THR A 300 18.79 -24.43 11.42
CA THR A 300 18.26 -23.87 12.67
C THR A 300 16.74 -23.80 12.65
N GLU A 301 16.12 -23.58 13.81
CA GLU A 301 14.67 -23.35 13.92
C GLU A 301 14.21 -22.17 13.05
N ASP A 302 15.01 -21.11 12.98
CA ASP A 302 14.70 -19.92 12.19
C ASP A 302 14.62 -20.20 10.67
N VAL A 303 15.48 -21.07 10.16
CA VAL A 303 15.43 -21.56 8.77
C VAL A 303 14.16 -22.37 8.53
N ILE A 304 13.80 -23.26 9.46
CA ILE A 304 12.61 -24.11 9.34
C ILE A 304 11.33 -23.27 9.45
N LYS A 305 11.27 -22.30 10.38
CA LYS A 305 10.16 -21.37 10.55
C LYS A 305 9.99 -20.48 9.32
N ALA A 306 11.10 -20.03 8.72
CA ALA A 306 11.09 -19.31 7.45
C ALA A 306 10.48 -20.13 6.32
N ALA A 307 10.88 -21.41 6.16
CA ALA A 307 10.29 -22.30 5.17
C ALA A 307 8.79 -22.56 5.44
N ALA A 308 8.39 -22.76 6.69
CA ALA A 308 6.99 -22.97 7.09
C ALA A 308 6.09 -21.76 6.76
N GLY A 309 6.62 -20.55 6.93
CA GLY A 309 5.92 -19.29 6.64
C GLY A 309 6.00 -18.82 5.19
N ASN A 310 6.86 -19.41 4.36
CA ASN A 310 7.00 -19.05 2.94
C ASN A 310 5.71 -19.44 2.19
N ARG A 311 5.16 -18.46 1.46
CA ARG A 311 3.81 -18.54 0.91
C ARG A 311 3.74 -19.36 -0.37
N ASP A 312 4.85 -19.47 -1.11
CA ASP A 312 4.86 -20.07 -2.44
C ASP A 312 5.67 -21.36 -2.49
N SER A 313 7.01 -21.28 -2.41
CA SER A 313 7.90 -22.45 -2.49
C SER A 313 8.27 -23.07 -1.13
N GLY A 314 7.65 -22.59 -0.05
CA GLY A 314 7.95 -23.04 1.31
C GLY A 314 7.77 -24.53 1.52
N GLU A 315 6.71 -25.11 0.94
CA GLU A 315 6.41 -26.54 1.02
C GLU A 315 7.52 -27.38 0.39
N GLU A 316 7.98 -27.00 -0.81
CA GLU A 316 9.03 -27.67 -1.54
C GLU A 316 10.38 -27.54 -0.82
N VAL A 317 10.69 -26.37 -0.26
CA VAL A 317 11.86 -26.16 0.60
C VAL A 317 11.81 -27.04 1.85
N MET A 318 10.68 -27.04 2.58
CA MET A 318 10.50 -27.85 3.79
C MET A 318 10.62 -29.34 3.49
N ALA A 319 10.03 -29.81 2.40
CA ALA A 319 10.11 -31.20 1.98
C ALA A 319 11.56 -31.61 1.67
N LEU A 320 12.31 -30.74 0.98
CA LEU A 320 13.71 -30.96 0.66
C LEU A 320 14.59 -31.01 1.93
N LEU A 321 14.37 -30.11 2.87
CA LEU A 321 15.07 -30.07 4.16
C LEU A 321 14.79 -31.35 4.98
N LEU A 322 13.52 -31.73 5.13
CA LEU A 322 13.13 -32.93 5.86
C LEU A 322 13.67 -34.22 5.21
N ASN A 323 13.68 -34.31 3.88
CA ASN A 323 14.17 -35.49 3.18
C ASN A 323 15.70 -35.65 3.26
N LYS A 324 16.46 -34.53 3.26
CA LYS A 324 17.94 -34.58 3.24
C LYS A 324 18.59 -34.48 4.62
N ARG A 325 17.97 -33.74 5.54
CA ARG A 325 18.53 -33.39 6.86
C ARG A 325 17.53 -33.64 7.99
N GLY A 326 16.51 -34.48 7.77
CA GLY A 326 15.41 -34.69 8.71
C GLY A 326 15.85 -35.06 10.12
N ALA A 327 16.90 -35.87 10.28
CA ALA A 327 17.43 -36.28 11.58
C ALA A 327 17.96 -35.12 12.44
N GLU A 328 18.32 -33.99 11.82
CA GLU A 328 18.86 -32.81 12.50
C GLU A 328 17.77 -31.77 12.79
N ILE A 329 16.60 -31.92 12.17
CA ILE A 329 15.52 -30.95 12.24
C ILE A 329 14.57 -31.33 13.37
N GLN A 330 14.32 -30.39 14.29
CA GLN A 330 13.23 -30.48 15.25
C GLN A 330 12.07 -29.59 14.79
N ILE A 331 10.84 -30.11 14.84
CA ILE A 331 9.64 -29.34 14.54
C ILE A 331 9.09 -28.77 15.84
N THR A 332 9.37 -27.49 16.09
CA THR A 332 8.91 -26.76 17.27
C THR A 332 7.49 -26.23 17.12
N GLU A 333 6.87 -25.80 18.22
CA GLU A 333 5.54 -25.17 18.20
C GLU A 333 5.52 -23.94 17.26
N ASP A 334 6.56 -23.13 17.28
CA ASP A 334 6.68 -21.91 16.49
C ASP A 334 6.69 -22.19 14.97
N VAL A 335 7.32 -23.29 14.56
CA VAL A 335 7.30 -23.79 13.17
C VAL A 335 5.88 -24.19 12.77
N VAL A 336 5.19 -24.95 13.63
CA VAL A 336 3.83 -25.44 13.36
C VAL A 336 2.83 -24.27 13.36
N LYS A 337 3.01 -23.29 14.25
CA LYS A 337 2.22 -22.06 14.30
C LYS A 337 2.41 -21.22 13.03
N ALA A 338 3.64 -21.09 12.54
CA ALA A 338 3.93 -20.43 11.25
C ALA A 338 3.23 -21.13 10.08
N ALA A 339 3.27 -22.47 10.03
CA ALA A 339 2.56 -23.25 9.03
C ALA A 339 1.03 -23.09 9.11
N ALA A 340 0.45 -23.16 10.31
CA ALA A 340 -0.99 -22.99 10.53
C ALA A 340 -1.48 -21.57 10.19
N GLY A 341 -0.63 -20.57 10.43
CA GLY A 341 -0.85 -19.17 10.10
C GLY A 341 -0.52 -18.80 8.65
N ASN A 342 -0.01 -19.71 7.82
CA ASN A 342 0.37 -19.41 6.44
C ASN A 342 -0.90 -19.16 5.58
N TRP A 343 -0.96 -17.97 4.97
CA TRP A 343 -2.14 -17.45 4.28
C TRP A 343 -2.34 -17.99 2.86
N TYR A 344 -1.38 -18.74 2.32
CA TYR A 344 -1.46 -19.23 0.94
C TYR A 344 -1.40 -20.75 0.84
N ARG A 345 -0.35 -21.38 1.38
CA ARG A 345 -0.13 -22.85 1.36
C ARG A 345 -0.12 -23.51 2.74
N GLY A 346 -0.77 -22.90 3.73
CA GLY A 346 -0.76 -23.43 5.10
C GLY A 346 -1.34 -24.83 5.25
N LYS A 347 -2.34 -25.20 4.43
CA LYS A 347 -2.93 -26.54 4.47
C LYS A 347 -1.92 -27.60 4.00
N GLU A 348 -1.25 -27.33 2.87
CA GLU A 348 -0.27 -28.21 2.26
C GLU A 348 0.97 -28.34 3.15
N MET A 349 1.47 -27.23 3.68
CA MET A 349 2.55 -27.22 4.67
C MET A 349 2.20 -28.03 5.93
N MET A 350 1.02 -27.79 6.53
CA MET A 350 0.58 -28.54 7.71
C MET A 350 0.38 -30.02 7.42
N ALA A 351 -0.11 -30.37 6.22
CA ALA A 351 -0.21 -31.76 5.79
C ALA A 351 1.17 -32.42 5.75
N LEU A 352 2.15 -31.78 5.09
CA LEU A 352 3.53 -32.25 4.98
C LEU A 352 4.16 -32.48 6.36
N LEU A 353 4.06 -31.51 7.27
CA LEU A 353 4.62 -31.61 8.63
C LEU A 353 3.99 -32.78 9.40
N LEU A 354 2.66 -32.91 9.37
CA LEU A 354 1.97 -33.99 10.07
C LEU A 354 2.24 -35.37 9.45
N ASP A 355 2.40 -35.46 8.12
CA ASP A 355 2.68 -36.73 7.45
C ASP A 355 4.13 -37.20 7.65
N LYS A 356 5.09 -36.26 7.70
CA LYS A 356 6.51 -36.59 7.85
C LYS A 356 6.96 -36.69 9.31
N ARG A 357 6.41 -35.87 10.21
CA ARG A 357 6.86 -35.69 11.61
C ARG A 357 5.71 -35.66 12.62
N GLY A 358 4.54 -36.19 12.26
CA GLY A 358 3.33 -36.10 13.09
C GLY A 358 3.48 -36.59 14.52
N ALA A 359 4.28 -37.65 14.75
CA ALA A 359 4.52 -38.22 16.08
C ALA A 359 5.25 -37.26 17.04
N GLU A 360 5.98 -36.27 16.50
CA GLU A 360 6.73 -35.28 17.29
C GLU A 360 5.94 -34.00 17.52
N ILE A 361 4.92 -33.76 16.69
CA ILE A 361 4.14 -32.54 16.72
C ILE A 361 3.01 -32.67 17.75
N GLN A 362 3.01 -31.80 18.75
CA GLN A 362 1.88 -31.58 19.64
C GLN A 362 1.04 -30.41 19.13
N ILE A 363 -0.28 -30.59 19.04
CA ILE A 363 -1.19 -29.51 18.63
C ILE A 363 -1.62 -28.72 19.86
N THR A 364 -0.98 -27.58 20.08
CA THR A 364 -1.27 -26.65 21.18
C THR A 364 -2.45 -25.74 20.85
N GLU A 365 -3.02 -25.08 21.86
CA GLU A 365 -4.07 -24.08 21.69
C GLU A 365 -3.62 -22.93 20.77
N ASP A 366 -2.35 -22.52 20.86
CA ASP A 366 -1.80 -21.41 20.08
C ASP A 366 -1.72 -21.73 18.58
N ILE A 367 -1.44 -22.99 18.22
CA ILE A 367 -1.51 -23.49 16.84
C ILE A 367 -2.97 -23.47 16.35
N VAL A 368 -3.91 -23.91 17.18
CA VAL A 368 -5.34 -23.95 16.85
C VAL A 368 -5.90 -22.52 16.68
N LYS A 369 -5.51 -21.58 17.54
CA LYS A 369 -5.81 -20.15 17.41
C LYS A 369 -5.23 -19.56 16.13
N ALA A 370 -3.98 -19.89 15.79
CA ALA A 370 -3.37 -19.43 14.54
C ALA A 370 -4.18 -19.88 13.32
N ALA A 371 -4.63 -21.14 13.28
CA ALA A 371 -5.51 -21.64 12.23
C ALA A 371 -6.89 -20.95 12.25
N ALA A 372 -7.49 -20.76 13.44
CA ALA A 372 -8.82 -20.16 13.58
C ALA A 372 -8.85 -18.68 13.16
N GLY A 373 -7.83 -17.93 13.55
CA GLY A 373 -7.62 -16.52 13.23
C GLY A 373 -7.02 -16.27 11.85
N ASN A 374 -6.65 -17.31 11.10
CA ASN A 374 -6.06 -17.17 9.76
C ASN A 374 -7.12 -16.63 8.77
N GLY A 375 -7.03 -15.32 8.54
CA GLY A 375 -7.98 -14.55 7.76
C GLY A 375 -7.43 -14.13 6.40
N TYR A 376 -7.06 -15.06 5.52
CA TYR A 376 -6.72 -14.66 4.15
C TYR A 376 -7.96 -14.10 3.42
N ARG A 377 -7.88 -12.85 2.93
CA ARG A 377 -9.01 -12.09 2.38
C ARG A 377 -9.73 -12.79 1.22
N ASN A 378 -8.99 -13.56 0.41
CA ASN A 378 -9.48 -14.15 -0.84
C ASN A 378 -9.60 -15.68 -0.78
N GLY A 379 -9.62 -16.31 0.40
CA GLY A 379 -9.67 -17.77 0.47
C GLY A 379 -10.15 -18.32 1.82
N ASN A 380 -10.29 -19.65 1.88
CA ASN A 380 -10.76 -20.38 3.07
C ASN A 380 -9.61 -21.06 3.83
N ARG A 381 -8.39 -20.52 3.76
CA ARG A 381 -7.17 -21.20 4.24
C ARG A 381 -7.23 -21.55 5.73
N GLY A 382 -7.68 -20.62 6.59
CA GLY A 382 -7.89 -20.93 8.02
C GLY A 382 -8.89 -22.08 8.25
N LYS A 383 -9.98 -22.12 7.48
CA LYS A 383 -10.94 -23.25 7.53
C LYS A 383 -10.30 -24.56 7.05
N GLU A 384 -9.51 -24.52 5.98
CA GLU A 384 -8.84 -25.70 5.42
C GLU A 384 -7.82 -26.30 6.39
N VAL A 385 -6.99 -25.44 7.00
CA VAL A 385 -6.04 -25.84 8.04
C VAL A 385 -6.77 -26.40 9.26
N MET A 386 -7.79 -25.68 9.77
CA MET A 386 -8.60 -26.14 10.90
C MET A 386 -9.27 -27.49 10.60
N ALA A 387 -9.81 -27.68 9.40
CA ALA A 387 -10.42 -28.95 8.99
C ALA A 387 -9.41 -30.10 8.97
N LEU A 388 -8.18 -29.83 8.49
CA LEU A 388 -7.09 -30.81 8.46
C LEU A 388 -6.66 -31.20 9.87
N LEU A 389 -6.47 -30.22 10.77
CA LEU A 389 -6.13 -30.44 12.17
C LEU A 389 -7.19 -31.30 12.88
N LEU A 390 -8.47 -30.92 12.77
CA LEU A 390 -9.57 -31.67 13.37
C LEU A 390 -9.72 -33.09 12.81
N ASN A 391 -9.41 -33.29 11.52
CA ASN A 391 -9.50 -34.62 10.90
C ASN A 391 -8.35 -35.53 11.31
N LYS A 392 -7.11 -35.03 11.34
CA LYS A 392 -5.92 -35.85 11.61
C LYS A 392 -5.63 -35.99 13.11
N ARG A 393 -5.92 -34.97 13.91
CA ARG A 393 -5.53 -34.86 15.32
C ARG A 393 -6.68 -34.41 16.23
N GLY A 394 -7.92 -34.61 15.80
CA GLY A 394 -9.11 -34.10 16.49
C GLY A 394 -9.22 -34.52 17.97
N ALA A 395 -8.81 -35.75 18.30
CA ALA A 395 -8.84 -36.28 19.67
C ALA A 395 -7.92 -35.53 20.64
N GLU A 396 -6.88 -34.86 20.14
CA GLU A 396 -5.91 -34.12 20.94
C GLU A 396 -6.28 -32.64 21.09
N ILE A 397 -7.17 -32.15 20.22
CA ILE A 397 -7.54 -30.74 20.15
C ILE A 397 -8.71 -30.47 21.07
N GLN A 398 -8.51 -29.57 22.03
CA GLN A 398 -9.56 -28.95 22.82
C GLN A 398 -9.97 -27.62 22.18
N ILE A 399 -11.28 -27.40 22.01
CA ILE A 399 -11.81 -26.13 21.53
C ILE A 399 -12.14 -25.24 22.72
N THR A 400 -11.17 -24.42 23.11
CA THR A 400 -11.29 -23.46 24.22
C THR A 400 -12.08 -22.21 23.81
N GLU A 401 -12.46 -21.39 24.79
CA GLU A 401 -13.10 -20.09 24.52
C GLU A 401 -12.23 -19.18 23.64
N ASP A 402 -10.91 -19.18 23.83
CA ASP A 402 -10.01 -18.32 23.07
C ASP A 402 -9.85 -18.76 21.60
N VAL A 403 -9.92 -20.07 21.32
CA VAL A 403 -10.04 -20.58 19.94
C VAL A 403 -11.33 -20.09 19.29
N VAL A 404 -12.43 -20.13 20.03
CA VAL A 404 -13.75 -19.69 19.53
C VAL A 404 -13.76 -18.16 19.32
N LYS A 405 -13.17 -17.38 20.23
CA LYS A 405 -12.96 -15.94 20.06
C LYS A 405 -12.09 -15.63 18.85
N ALA A 406 -11.00 -16.36 18.63
CA ALA A 406 -10.15 -16.17 17.46
C ALA A 406 -10.93 -16.38 16.14
N ALA A 407 -11.79 -17.41 16.08
CA ALA A 407 -12.68 -17.61 14.94
C ALA A 407 -13.72 -16.49 14.80
N ALA A 408 -14.29 -16.00 15.92
CA ALA A 408 -15.27 -14.93 15.93
C ALA A 408 -14.70 -13.56 15.52
N GLN A 409 -13.44 -13.28 15.88
CA GLN A 409 -12.72 -12.05 15.54
C GLN A 409 -12.06 -12.10 14.16
N ASN A 410 -11.99 -13.27 13.51
CA ASN A 410 -11.43 -13.39 12.17
C ASN A 410 -12.26 -12.55 11.18
N GLU A 411 -11.66 -11.43 10.77
CA GLU A 411 -12.29 -10.39 9.96
C GLU A 411 -12.55 -10.80 8.51
N ASN A 412 -12.10 -11.98 8.06
CA ASN A 412 -12.17 -12.36 6.65
C ASN A 412 -13.19 -13.47 6.39
N ARG A 413 -12.88 -14.70 6.80
CA ARG A 413 -13.74 -15.88 6.64
C ARG A 413 -14.00 -16.58 7.97
N GLY A 414 -13.99 -15.81 9.07
CA GLY A 414 -14.23 -16.31 10.42
C GLY A 414 -15.54 -17.07 10.57
N GLU A 415 -16.58 -16.68 9.83
CA GLU A 415 -17.87 -17.38 9.82
C GLU A 415 -17.73 -18.81 9.30
N LYS A 416 -16.81 -19.07 8.37
CA LYS A 416 -16.56 -20.41 7.82
C LYS A 416 -15.80 -21.30 8.79
N VAL A 417 -14.85 -20.72 9.55
CA VAL A 417 -14.14 -21.42 10.62
C VAL A 417 -15.11 -21.72 11.76
N MET A 418 -15.86 -20.72 12.24
CA MET A 418 -16.87 -20.87 13.28
C MET A 418 -17.91 -21.93 12.91
N ALA A 419 -18.39 -21.93 11.66
CA ALA A 419 -19.34 -22.94 11.19
C ALA A 419 -18.75 -24.36 11.29
N LEU A 420 -17.49 -24.54 10.84
CA LEU A 420 -16.80 -25.83 10.93
C LEU A 420 -16.64 -26.30 12.38
N LEU A 421 -16.25 -25.40 13.29
CA LEU A 421 -16.09 -25.71 14.72
C LEU A 421 -17.43 -26.15 15.33
N LEU A 422 -18.51 -25.40 15.08
CA LEU A 422 -19.85 -25.74 15.57
C LEU A 422 -20.37 -27.06 14.97
N ASP A 423 -20.10 -27.32 13.68
CA ASP A 423 -20.56 -28.54 13.01
C ASP A 423 -19.83 -29.80 13.49
N LYS A 424 -18.53 -29.70 13.79
CA LYS A 424 -17.73 -30.87 14.19
C LYS A 424 -17.63 -31.08 15.69
N ARG A 425 -17.65 -30.00 16.47
CA ARG A 425 -17.35 -30.00 17.92
C ARG A 425 -18.36 -29.16 18.70
N GLY A 426 -19.55 -28.90 18.13
CA GLY A 426 -20.55 -28.02 18.73
C GLY A 426 -20.93 -28.37 20.17
N ALA A 427 -21.03 -29.66 20.51
CA ALA A 427 -21.37 -30.14 21.85
C ALA A 427 -20.33 -29.75 22.92
N GLU A 428 -19.08 -29.49 22.53
CA GLU A 428 -18.00 -29.10 23.44
C GLU A 428 -17.84 -27.58 23.56
N ILE A 429 -18.43 -26.84 22.61
CA ILE A 429 -18.30 -25.39 22.54
C ILE A 429 -19.39 -24.73 23.36
N GLN A 430 -18.99 -23.95 24.35
CA GLN A 430 -19.86 -23.01 25.06
C GLN A 430 -19.77 -21.62 24.43
N ILE A 431 -20.91 -21.02 24.11
CA ILE A 431 -20.97 -19.65 23.60
C ILE A 431 -21.09 -18.67 24.77
N THR A 432 -19.94 -18.22 25.28
CA THR A 432 -19.86 -17.25 26.38
C THR A 432 -20.19 -15.83 25.90
N GLU A 433 -20.46 -14.92 26.84
CA GLU A 433 -20.60 -13.49 26.54
C GLU A 433 -19.35 -12.93 25.83
N GLY A 434 -18.15 -13.42 26.20
CA GLY A 434 -16.89 -13.03 25.57
C GLY A 434 -16.84 -13.36 24.07
N VAL A 435 -17.33 -14.54 23.67
CA VAL A 435 -17.45 -14.95 22.26
C VAL A 435 -18.45 -14.05 21.52
N VAL A 436 -19.59 -13.74 22.13
CA VAL A 436 -20.64 -12.92 21.53
C VAL A 436 -20.16 -11.46 21.36
N LYS A 437 -19.45 -10.92 22.36
CA LYS A 437 -18.79 -9.60 22.28
C LYS A 437 -17.74 -9.57 21.15
N ALA A 438 -16.91 -10.61 21.04
CA ALA A 438 -15.93 -10.74 19.97
C ALA A 438 -16.59 -10.71 18.58
N ALA A 439 -17.69 -11.44 18.38
CA ALA A 439 -18.46 -11.38 17.14
C ALA A 439 -19.07 -9.99 16.89
N ALA A 440 -19.59 -9.33 17.93
CA ALA A 440 -20.18 -8.01 17.83
C ALA A 440 -19.16 -6.91 17.48
N GLN A 441 -17.91 -7.04 17.94
CA GLN A 441 -16.80 -6.11 17.67
C GLN A 441 -16.12 -6.35 16.32
N ASN A 442 -16.31 -7.52 15.69
CA ASN A 442 -15.65 -7.84 14.41
C ASN A 442 -16.06 -6.83 13.32
N GLY A 443 -15.08 -6.06 12.86
CA GLY A 443 -15.28 -4.90 12.00
C GLY A 443 -15.63 -5.24 10.55
N ASN A 444 -15.46 -6.48 10.11
CA ASN A 444 -15.62 -6.84 8.70
C ASN A 444 -16.72 -7.88 8.49
N ARG A 445 -16.75 -8.93 9.31
CA ARG A 445 -17.67 -10.08 9.22
C ARG A 445 -18.52 -10.29 10.48
N GLY A 446 -18.54 -9.33 11.40
CA GLY A 446 -19.27 -9.47 12.66
C GLY A 446 -20.75 -9.79 12.49
N LYS A 447 -21.42 -9.24 11.47
CA LYS A 447 -22.82 -9.57 11.18
C LYS A 447 -22.97 -11.05 10.80
N GLU A 448 -22.13 -11.57 9.92
CA GLU A 448 -22.19 -12.95 9.45
C GLU A 448 -21.87 -13.95 10.57
N VAL A 449 -20.85 -13.66 11.39
CA VAL A 449 -20.51 -14.49 12.56
C VAL A 449 -21.64 -14.45 13.59
N MET A 450 -22.15 -13.26 13.93
CA MET A 450 -23.27 -13.12 14.88
C MET A 450 -24.53 -13.82 14.38
N ALA A 451 -24.84 -13.71 13.09
CA ALA A 451 -26.00 -14.40 12.50
C ALA A 451 -25.87 -15.92 12.65
N LEU A 452 -24.70 -16.47 12.33
CA LEU A 452 -24.42 -17.90 12.48
C LEU A 452 -24.57 -18.38 13.93
N LEU A 453 -24.03 -17.62 14.89
CA LEU A 453 -24.12 -17.94 16.33
C LEU A 453 -25.59 -17.96 16.78
N LEU A 454 -26.36 -16.93 16.43
CA LEU A 454 -27.79 -16.85 16.78
C LEU A 454 -28.62 -17.95 16.09
N ASP A 455 -28.29 -18.30 14.85
CA ASP A 455 -29.04 -19.33 14.09
C ASP A 455 -28.76 -20.74 14.61
N LYS A 456 -27.52 -21.05 14.98
CA LYS A 456 -27.14 -22.41 15.44
C LYS A 456 -27.28 -22.61 16.95
N ARG A 457 -27.07 -21.57 17.74
CA ARG A 457 -26.97 -21.65 19.22
C ARG A 457 -27.78 -20.55 19.92
N GLY A 458 -28.77 -19.97 19.24
CA GLY A 458 -29.52 -18.82 19.75
C GLY A 458 -30.15 -19.03 21.13
N ALA A 459 -30.64 -20.24 21.42
CA ALA A 459 -31.26 -20.57 22.71
C ALA A 459 -30.30 -20.46 23.90
N GLU A 460 -28.99 -20.57 23.67
CA GLU A 460 -27.95 -20.50 24.71
C GLU A 460 -27.37 -19.09 24.86
N ILE A 461 -27.62 -18.22 23.89
CA ILE A 461 -27.03 -16.89 23.82
C ILE A 461 -27.96 -15.89 24.52
N GLN A 462 -27.43 -15.20 25.53
CA GLN A 462 -28.05 -14.02 26.12
C GLN A 462 -27.44 -12.76 25.51
N ILE A 463 -28.28 -11.81 25.09
CA ILE A 463 -27.81 -10.50 24.62
C ILE A 463 -27.73 -9.54 25.80
N THR A 464 -26.56 -9.51 26.44
CA THR A 464 -26.27 -8.61 27.56
C THR A 464 -26.06 -7.17 27.09
N GLU A 465 -26.13 -6.21 28.02
CA GLU A 465 -25.76 -4.81 27.74
C GLU A 465 -24.34 -4.70 27.17
N GLY A 466 -23.41 -5.52 27.66
CA GLY A 466 -22.02 -5.55 27.16
C GLY A 466 -21.92 -5.94 25.68
N VAL A 467 -22.76 -6.86 25.20
CA VAL A 467 -22.85 -7.23 23.77
C VAL A 467 -23.42 -6.07 22.94
N VAL A 468 -24.44 -5.39 23.46
CA VAL A 468 -25.08 -4.26 22.78
C VAL A 468 -24.12 -3.06 22.70
N LYS A 469 -23.38 -2.77 23.78
CA LYS A 469 -22.30 -1.77 23.82
C LYS A 469 -21.21 -2.09 22.79
N ALA A 470 -20.76 -3.35 22.73
CA ALA A 470 -19.79 -3.81 21.74
C ALA A 470 -20.26 -3.58 20.30
N ALA A 471 -21.52 -3.89 19.98
CA ALA A 471 -22.09 -3.61 18.66
C ALA A 471 -22.19 -2.10 18.39
N ALA A 472 -22.52 -1.29 19.40
CA ALA A 472 -22.62 0.16 19.26
C ALA A 472 -21.25 0.83 19.01
N GLN A 473 -20.18 0.31 19.61
CA GLN A 473 -18.81 0.79 19.44
C GLN A 473 -18.12 0.28 18.17
N ASN A 474 -18.69 -0.73 17.48
CA ASN A 474 -18.09 -1.26 16.26
C ASN A 474 -18.11 -0.20 15.14
N GLY A 475 -16.93 0.33 14.84
CA GLY A 475 -16.75 1.45 13.91
C GLY A 475 -17.03 1.15 12.44
N ASN A 476 -17.07 -0.12 12.04
CA ASN A 476 -17.17 -0.51 10.64
C ASN A 476 -18.54 -1.11 10.30
N ARG A 477 -18.96 -2.13 11.07
CA ARG A 477 -20.19 -2.92 10.84
C ARG A 477 -21.17 -2.86 12.02
N GLY A 478 -20.98 -1.93 12.95
CA GLY A 478 -21.82 -1.80 14.14
C GLY A 478 -23.30 -1.62 13.84
N LYS A 479 -23.66 -0.83 12.82
CA LYS A 479 -25.07 -0.68 12.40
C LYS A 479 -25.65 -2.01 11.96
N GLU A 480 -24.92 -2.77 11.15
CA GLU A 480 -25.35 -4.06 10.62
C GLU A 480 -25.50 -5.13 11.71
N VAL A 481 -24.57 -5.17 12.67
CA VAL A 481 -24.65 -6.05 13.85
C VAL A 481 -25.82 -5.64 14.75
N MET A 482 -25.92 -4.36 15.10
CA MET A 482 -27.01 -3.83 15.94
C MET A 482 -28.39 -4.10 15.31
N ALA A 483 -28.54 -3.90 14.00
CA ALA A 483 -29.78 -4.19 13.29
C ALA A 483 -30.15 -5.67 13.37
N LEU A 484 -29.18 -6.58 13.22
CA LEU A 484 -29.41 -8.01 13.36
C LEU A 484 -29.88 -8.36 14.79
N LEU A 485 -29.20 -7.82 15.82
CA LEU A 485 -29.55 -8.05 17.22
C LEU A 485 -30.98 -7.56 17.53
N LEU A 486 -31.31 -6.32 17.16
CA LEU A 486 -32.64 -5.76 17.38
C LEU A 486 -33.73 -6.51 16.62
N ASN A 487 -33.46 -7.00 15.40
CA ASN A 487 -34.44 -7.74 14.62
C ASN A 487 -34.68 -9.16 15.15
N LYS A 488 -33.63 -9.87 15.58
CA LYS A 488 -33.76 -11.26 16.04
C LYS A 488 -34.10 -11.39 17.53
N ARG A 489 -33.62 -10.47 18.37
CA ARG A 489 -33.68 -10.54 19.84
C ARG A 489 -34.12 -9.22 20.47
N GLY A 490 -34.85 -8.38 19.72
CA GLY A 490 -35.23 -7.04 20.16
C GLY A 490 -35.96 -6.99 21.50
N ALA A 491 -36.84 -7.97 21.78
CA ALA A 491 -37.59 -8.06 23.03
C ALA A 491 -36.71 -8.26 24.28
N GLU A 492 -35.49 -8.79 24.11
CA GLU A 492 -34.54 -9.02 25.20
C GLU A 492 -33.58 -7.85 25.40
N ILE A 493 -33.47 -6.97 24.40
CA ILE A 493 -32.50 -5.88 24.40
C ILE A 493 -33.11 -4.66 25.06
N GLN A 494 -32.46 -4.17 26.11
CA GLN A 494 -32.70 -2.83 26.67
C GLN A 494 -31.64 -1.86 26.14
N VAL A 495 -32.09 -0.71 25.61
CA VAL A 495 -31.18 0.35 25.15
C VAL A 495 -30.93 1.31 26.31
N THR A 496 -29.90 1.03 27.10
CA THR A 496 -29.49 1.84 28.26
C THR A 496 -28.79 3.13 27.83
N GLU A 497 -28.66 4.08 28.76
CA GLU A 497 -27.90 5.33 28.53
C GLU A 497 -26.48 5.04 28.05
N ASP A 498 -25.80 4.05 28.64
CA ASP A 498 -24.43 3.75 28.26
C ASP A 498 -24.30 3.15 26.85
N VAL A 499 -25.31 2.41 26.37
CA VAL A 499 -25.38 1.97 24.96
C VAL A 499 -25.50 3.18 24.03
N VAL A 500 -26.30 4.16 24.43
CA VAL A 500 -26.50 5.40 23.66
C VAL A 500 -25.21 6.24 23.67
N LYS A 501 -24.53 6.37 24.83
CA LYS A 501 -23.20 7.00 24.93
C LYS A 501 -22.18 6.29 24.05
N ALA A 502 -22.15 4.97 24.06
CA ALA A 502 -21.26 4.16 23.23
C ALA A 502 -21.47 4.44 21.73
N ALA A 503 -22.73 4.56 21.27
CA ALA A 503 -23.03 4.95 19.89
C ALA A 503 -22.61 6.41 19.62
N ALA A 504 -22.83 7.33 20.58
CA ALA A 504 -22.47 8.73 20.45
C ALA A 504 -20.95 8.97 20.37
N GLN A 505 -20.15 8.16 21.09
CA GLN A 505 -18.69 8.22 21.12
C GLN A 505 -18.03 7.45 19.97
N ASN A 506 -18.76 6.65 19.20
CA ASN A 506 -18.19 5.91 18.08
C ASN A 506 -17.77 6.87 16.96
N GLU A 507 -16.45 7.08 16.86
CA GLU A 507 -15.82 8.06 15.97
C GLU A 507 -15.86 7.69 14.48
N ASN A 508 -16.35 6.50 14.12
CA ASN A 508 -16.35 6.06 12.73
C ASN A 508 -17.75 6.13 12.11
N ARG A 509 -18.66 5.29 12.59
CA ARG A 509 -20.03 5.14 12.08
C ARG A 509 -21.06 5.24 13.21
N GLY A 510 -20.72 5.92 14.30
CA GLY A 510 -21.61 6.13 15.44
C GLY A 510 -22.93 6.78 15.04
N GLU A 511 -22.92 7.72 14.09
CA GLU A 511 -24.15 8.37 13.61
C GLU A 511 -25.14 7.37 13.02
N LYS A 512 -24.64 6.34 12.33
CA LYS A 512 -25.45 5.29 11.72
C LYS A 512 -26.06 4.33 12.74
N VAL A 513 -25.31 4.03 13.80
CA VAL A 513 -25.81 3.22 14.92
C VAL A 513 -26.86 4.02 15.70
N MET A 514 -26.54 5.27 16.05
CA MET A 514 -27.45 6.17 16.77
C MET A 514 -28.76 6.36 16.01
N ALA A 515 -28.70 6.61 14.70
CA ALA A 515 -29.89 6.73 13.85
C ALA A 515 -30.78 5.49 13.94
N LEU A 516 -30.20 4.29 13.85
CA LEU A 516 -30.93 3.04 13.95
C LEU A 516 -31.57 2.85 15.34
N LEU A 517 -30.85 3.17 16.42
CA LEU A 517 -31.36 3.06 17.79
C LEU A 517 -32.58 3.99 17.99
N LEU A 518 -32.47 5.25 17.56
CA LEU A 518 -33.58 6.21 17.63
C LEU A 518 -34.77 5.78 16.76
N ASP A 519 -34.52 5.23 15.57
CA ASP A 519 -35.61 4.79 14.67
C ASP A 519 -36.35 3.56 15.19
N LYS A 520 -35.65 2.62 15.82
CA LYS A 520 -36.23 1.34 16.26
C LYS A 520 -36.72 1.35 17.70
N ARG A 521 -36.08 2.13 18.58
CA ARG A 521 -36.30 2.14 20.03
C ARG A 521 -36.37 3.56 20.60
N GLY A 522 -36.65 4.56 19.77
CA GLY A 522 -36.66 5.97 20.18
C GLY A 522 -37.52 6.27 21.40
N ALA A 523 -38.71 5.66 21.49
CA ALA A 523 -39.63 5.86 22.62
C ALA A 523 -39.05 5.42 23.99
N GLU A 524 -38.06 4.53 23.99
CA GLU A 524 -37.42 4.02 25.20
C GLU A 524 -36.13 4.77 25.55
N ILE A 525 -35.59 5.52 24.59
CA ILE A 525 -34.31 6.23 24.73
C ILE A 525 -34.57 7.63 25.26
N GLN A 526 -33.96 7.94 26.41
CA GLN A 526 -33.86 9.31 26.91
C GLN A 526 -32.51 9.91 26.50
N ILE A 527 -32.51 11.14 25.96
CA ILE A 527 -31.29 11.86 25.63
C ILE A 527 -30.86 12.69 26.85
N THR A 528 -30.01 12.09 27.69
CA THR A 528 -29.45 12.74 28.87
C THR A 528 -28.34 13.71 28.49
N GLU A 529 -27.98 14.62 29.41
CA GLU A 529 -26.81 15.50 29.24
C GLU A 529 -25.53 14.69 28.99
N GLY A 530 -25.40 13.51 29.62
CA GLY A 530 -24.27 12.61 29.41
C GLY A 530 -24.14 12.11 27.97
N VAL A 531 -25.26 11.83 27.29
CA VAL A 531 -25.28 11.47 25.86
C VAL A 531 -24.87 12.65 24.99
N VAL A 532 -25.37 13.85 25.31
CA VAL A 532 -25.07 15.07 24.54
C VAL A 532 -23.60 15.46 24.71
N LYS A 533 -23.04 15.37 25.93
CA LYS A 533 -21.60 15.53 26.22
C LYS A 533 -20.76 14.52 25.43
N ALA A 534 -21.16 13.25 25.42
CA ALA A 534 -20.50 12.20 24.64
C ALA A 534 -20.45 12.53 23.13
N ALA A 535 -21.54 13.02 22.56
CA ALA A 535 -21.57 13.47 21.17
C ALA A 535 -20.67 14.70 20.93
N ALA A 536 -20.66 15.65 21.88
CA ALA A 536 -19.84 16.85 21.79
C ALA A 536 -18.32 16.55 21.85
N GLN A 537 -17.93 15.52 22.61
CA GLN A 537 -16.54 15.08 22.75
C GLN A 537 -16.05 14.15 21.62
N ASN A 538 -16.95 13.64 20.77
CA ASN A 538 -16.55 12.74 19.68
C ASN A 538 -15.69 13.48 18.65
N GLY A 539 -14.44 13.02 18.48
CA GLY A 539 -13.42 13.75 17.74
C GLY A 539 -13.60 13.77 16.23
N ASN A 540 -14.38 12.86 15.67
CA ASN A 540 -14.46 12.69 14.21
C ASN A 540 -15.88 12.87 13.65
N ARG A 541 -16.88 12.29 14.34
CA ARG A 541 -18.30 12.26 13.94
C ARG A 541 -19.22 13.01 14.90
N GLY A 542 -18.67 13.75 15.86
CA GLY A 542 -19.45 14.47 16.87
C GLY A 542 -20.47 15.43 16.27
N LYS A 543 -20.12 16.15 15.20
CA LYS A 543 -21.07 17.05 14.50
C LYS A 543 -22.26 16.27 13.95
N GLU A 544 -22.02 15.17 13.24
CA GLU A 544 -23.07 14.36 12.62
C GLU A 544 -23.98 13.69 13.66
N VAL A 545 -23.40 13.17 14.75
CA VAL A 545 -24.16 12.61 15.87
C VAL A 545 -24.99 13.71 16.56
N MET A 546 -24.40 14.86 16.87
CA MET A 546 -25.09 15.98 17.51
C MET A 546 -26.24 16.52 16.64
N ALA A 547 -26.02 16.65 15.33
CA ALA A 547 -27.05 17.08 14.39
C ALA A 547 -28.24 16.11 14.40
N LEU A 548 -27.98 14.80 14.32
CA LEU A 548 -29.02 13.78 14.38
C LEU A 548 -29.82 13.84 15.70
N LEU A 549 -29.15 14.03 16.83
CA LEU A 549 -29.80 14.15 18.15
C LEU A 549 -30.72 15.38 18.19
N LEU A 550 -30.22 16.55 17.78
CA LEU A 550 -31.00 17.79 17.74
C LEU A 550 -32.17 17.71 16.75
N ASP A 551 -31.97 17.12 15.58
CA ASP A 551 -33.02 17.04 14.56
C ASP A 551 -34.13 16.06 14.96
N LYS A 552 -33.81 14.93 15.61
CA LYS A 552 -34.81 13.91 16.00
C LYS A 552 -35.42 14.11 17.38
N ARG A 553 -34.67 14.70 18.32
CA ARG A 553 -35.04 14.80 19.75
C ARG A 553 -34.74 16.18 20.33
N GLY A 554 -34.60 17.21 19.50
CA GLY A 554 -34.19 18.55 19.93
C GLY A 554 -35.01 19.16 21.06
N ALA A 555 -36.32 18.90 21.09
CA ALA A 555 -37.23 19.39 22.14
C ALA A 555 -36.89 18.84 23.54
N GLU A 556 -36.21 17.70 23.63
CA GLU A 556 -35.80 17.07 24.90
C GLU A 556 -34.38 17.48 25.32
N ILE A 557 -33.59 18.03 24.40
CA ILE A 557 -32.19 18.34 24.61
C ILE A 557 -32.06 19.75 25.15
N GLN A 558 -31.45 19.90 26.31
CA GLN A 558 -30.95 21.19 26.82
C GLN A 558 -29.45 21.29 26.57
N VAL A 559 -29.01 22.37 25.93
CA VAL A 559 -27.58 22.64 25.70
C VAL A 559 -27.02 23.40 26.90
N THR A 560 -26.50 22.64 27.87
CA THR A 560 -25.93 23.18 29.11
C THR A 560 -24.53 23.76 28.88
N GLU A 561 -24.05 24.58 29.83
CA GLU A 561 -22.68 25.11 29.81
C GLU A 561 -21.64 23.99 29.68
N ASP A 562 -21.83 22.86 30.35
CA ASP A 562 -20.87 21.77 30.28
C ASP A 562 -20.86 21.06 28.92
N VAL A 563 -21.99 20.98 28.20
CA VAL A 563 -22.03 20.50 26.81
C VAL A 563 -21.22 21.44 25.91
N VAL A 564 -21.35 22.76 26.13
CA VAL A 564 -20.61 23.78 25.37
C VAL A 564 -19.11 23.71 25.69
N LYS A 565 -18.73 23.54 26.96
CA LYS A 565 -17.34 23.29 27.37
C LYS A 565 -16.78 22.01 26.74
N ALA A 566 -17.57 20.94 26.71
CA ALA A 566 -17.16 19.68 26.10
C ALA A 566 -16.88 19.82 24.60
N ALA A 567 -17.70 20.58 23.87
CA ALA A 567 -17.44 20.92 22.47
C ALA A 567 -16.20 21.82 22.33
N ALA A 568 -16.03 22.81 23.22
CA ALA A 568 -14.89 23.72 23.20
C ALA A 568 -13.56 23.03 23.48
N GLN A 569 -13.54 21.99 24.32
CA GLN A 569 -12.36 21.19 24.66
C GLN A 569 -12.06 20.08 23.66
N ASN A 570 -12.97 19.79 22.72
CA ASN A 570 -12.74 18.75 21.72
C ASN A 570 -11.66 19.22 20.73
N GLU A 571 -10.45 18.67 20.90
CA GLU A 571 -9.24 19.04 20.18
C GLU A 571 -9.24 18.64 18.69
N ASN A 572 -10.21 17.82 18.26
CA ASN A 572 -10.22 17.29 16.90
C ASN A 572 -11.17 18.07 15.99
N ARG A 573 -12.48 17.98 16.28
CA ARG A 573 -13.56 18.62 15.50
C ARG A 573 -14.54 19.39 16.38
N GLY A 574 -14.09 19.86 17.53
CA GLY A 574 -14.89 20.65 18.47
C GLY A 574 -15.47 21.92 17.86
N GLU A 575 -14.73 22.57 16.96
CA GLU A 575 -15.18 23.77 16.24
C GLU A 575 -16.44 23.51 15.41
N LYS A 576 -16.54 22.31 14.82
CA LYS A 576 -17.68 21.90 14.01
C LYS A 576 -18.91 21.58 14.85
N VAL A 577 -18.72 21.01 16.03
CA VAL A 577 -19.79 20.79 17.00
C VAL A 577 -20.27 22.14 17.54
N MET A 578 -19.34 23.00 17.96
CA MET A 578 -19.63 24.34 18.47
C MET A 578 -20.43 25.18 17.46
N ALA A 579 -19.98 25.22 16.21
CA ALA A 579 -20.68 25.95 15.15
C ALA A 579 -22.13 25.45 14.97
N LEU A 580 -22.34 24.13 15.01
CA LEU A 580 -23.68 23.55 14.91
C LEU A 580 -24.57 23.92 16.12
N LEU A 581 -24.02 23.86 17.33
CA LEU A 581 -24.75 24.21 18.55
C LEU A 581 -25.18 25.69 18.53
N LEU A 582 -24.28 26.60 18.14
CA LEU A 582 -24.58 28.02 18.02
C LEU A 582 -25.61 28.31 16.91
N ASP A 583 -25.50 27.63 15.76
CA ASP A 583 -26.47 27.77 14.66
C ASP A 583 -27.88 27.31 15.05
N LYS A 584 -27.99 26.14 15.71
CA LYS A 584 -29.29 25.53 16.01
C LYS A 584 -29.93 26.00 17.31
N ARG A 585 -29.11 26.37 18.31
CA ARG A 585 -29.53 26.65 19.70
C ARG A 585 -28.85 27.89 20.29
N GLY A 586 -28.28 28.77 19.47
CA GLY A 586 -27.52 29.94 19.92
C GLY A 586 -28.27 30.85 20.89
N ALA A 587 -29.59 31.01 20.73
CA ALA A 587 -30.43 31.81 21.65
C ALA A 587 -30.49 31.25 23.08
N GLU A 588 -30.19 29.96 23.27
CA GLU A 588 -30.20 29.28 24.57
C GLU A 588 -28.81 29.16 25.19
N ILE A 589 -27.76 29.39 24.39
CA ILE A 589 -26.38 29.18 24.80
C ILE A 589 -25.81 30.49 25.37
N GLN A 590 -25.40 30.44 26.64
CA GLN A 590 -24.66 31.54 27.26
C GLN A 590 -23.16 31.29 27.15
N ILE A 591 -22.42 32.26 26.60
CA ILE A 591 -20.96 32.22 26.54
C ILE A 591 -20.41 32.74 27.86
N THR A 592 -20.12 31.81 28.78
CA THR A 592 -19.54 32.12 30.09
C THR A 592 -18.01 32.19 30.04
N GLU A 593 -17.40 32.77 31.08
CA GLU A 593 -15.94 32.73 31.26
C GLU A 593 -15.41 31.29 31.23
N GLY A 594 -16.16 30.33 31.76
CA GLY A 594 -15.81 28.91 31.76
C GLY A 594 -15.69 28.33 30.35
N VAL A 595 -16.60 28.71 29.44
CA VAL A 595 -16.56 28.30 28.02
C VAL A 595 -15.36 28.92 27.30
N VAL A 596 -15.10 30.21 27.54
CA VAL A 596 -13.95 30.92 26.96
C VAL A 596 -12.63 30.32 27.43
N LYS A 597 -12.50 30.01 28.73
CA LYS A 597 -11.33 29.31 29.28
C LYS A 597 -11.13 27.94 28.65
N ALA A 598 -12.20 27.16 28.51
CA ALA A 598 -12.17 25.85 27.88
C ALA A 598 -11.68 25.91 26.42
N ALA A 599 -12.15 26.88 25.64
CA ALA A 599 -11.70 27.10 24.27
C ALA A 599 -10.23 27.58 24.21
N ALA A 600 -9.83 28.50 25.09
CA ALA A 600 -8.46 29.02 25.16
C ALA A 600 -7.43 27.94 25.56
N GLN A 601 -7.84 26.93 26.34
CA GLN A 601 -7.00 25.80 26.73
C GLN A 601 -6.90 24.70 25.66
N ASN A 602 -7.75 24.72 24.63
CA ASN A 602 -7.71 23.74 23.54
C ASN A 602 -6.55 24.06 22.58
N GLY A 603 -5.46 23.29 22.68
CA GLY A 603 -4.23 23.54 21.94
C GLY A 603 -4.33 23.36 20.41
N ASN A 604 -5.30 22.59 19.93
CA ASN A 604 -5.41 22.20 18.53
C ASN A 604 -6.45 23.01 17.76
N ARG A 605 -7.66 23.17 18.34
CA ARG A 605 -8.81 23.84 17.73
C ARG A 605 -9.29 25.08 18.47
N GLY A 606 -8.59 25.47 19.54
CA GLY A 606 -9.00 26.59 20.39
C GLY A 606 -9.13 27.90 19.64
N LYS A 607 -8.28 28.17 18.64
CA LYS A 607 -8.38 29.39 17.82
C LYS A 607 -9.68 29.44 17.02
N GLU A 608 -10.04 28.35 16.35
CA GLU A 608 -11.27 28.24 15.57
C GLU A 608 -12.51 28.26 16.46
N VAL A 609 -12.46 27.60 17.61
CA VAL A 609 -13.55 27.65 18.61
C VAL A 609 -13.71 29.08 19.13
N MET A 610 -12.61 29.75 19.53
CA MET A 610 -12.64 31.14 20.01
C MET A 610 -13.20 32.12 18.96
N ALA A 611 -12.91 31.90 17.68
CA ALA A 611 -13.45 32.71 16.59
C ALA A 611 -14.98 32.57 16.41
N LEU A 612 -15.60 31.49 16.93
CA LEU A 612 -17.05 31.31 16.93
C LEU A 612 -17.73 31.93 18.17
N LEU A 613 -16.95 32.19 19.22
CA LEU A 613 -17.44 32.73 20.50
C LEU A 613 -17.42 34.26 20.57
N LEU A 614 -16.63 34.90 19.68
CA LEU A 614 -16.46 36.35 19.54
C LEU A 614 -17.28 36.85 18.34
#